data_AF-A0A0A9CMN0-F1
#
_entry.id   AF-A0A0A9CMN0-F1
#
_cell.length_a   1.000
_cell.length_b   1.000
_cell.length_c   1.000
_cell.angle_alpha   90.00
_cell.angle_beta   90.00
_cell.angle_gamma   90.00
#
_symmetry.space_group_name_H-M   'P 1'
#
loop_
_entity.id
_entity.type
_entity.pdbx_description
1 polymer ?
#
loop_
_entity_poly.entity_id
_entity_poly.type
_entity_poly.pdbx_seq_one_letter_code
_entity_poly.pdbx_strand_id
1 'polypeptide(L)'
;MRSIDHCNVISLKHCFFSTTNRDELFLNLVMEFVPKSLYRVLNHYKDMKQRMPLIYVKLYMYQVDPLSHQVKVCDFGSAKTLVKGEANISYICSRYYRAPELIFGAIEYTTSIDVWSAGCVLAELLLGQPLFPGESAVDQLVEIIKVLSTPTREEIRCMNPNYTEFKFPQIKACPWHKVCA
;
A
#
# COMPACT_ATOMS: atom_id res chain seq x y z
N MET A 1 -11.50 12.25 7.71
CA MET A 1 -11.88 12.96 6.46
C MET A 1 -12.31 14.41 6.68
N ARG A 2 -13.21 14.73 7.64
CA ARG A 2 -13.65 16.13 7.87
C ARG A 2 -12.52 17.13 8.19
N SER A 3 -11.43 16.66 8.78
CA SER A 3 -10.27 17.47 9.16
C SER A 3 -9.19 17.55 8.08
N ILE A 4 -9.38 16.91 6.92
CA ILE A 4 -8.35 16.81 5.87
C ILE A 4 -8.74 17.74 4.73
N ASP A 5 -7.89 18.74 4.47
CA ASP A 5 -8.00 19.65 3.34
C ASP A 5 -6.65 19.73 2.62
N HIS A 6 -6.54 19.06 1.47
CA HIS A 6 -5.32 18.97 0.69
C HIS A 6 -5.62 18.68 -0.78
N CYS A 7 -4.88 19.30 -1.71
CA CYS A 7 -5.13 19.16 -3.15
C CYS A 7 -4.97 17.71 -3.65
N ASN A 8 -4.06 16.94 -3.06
CA ASN A 8 -3.82 15.52 -3.35
C ASN A 8 -4.60 14.54 -2.45
N VAL A 9 -5.68 14.99 -1.78
CA VAL A 9 -6.59 14.11 -1.04
C VAL A 9 -8.00 14.33 -1.55
N ILE A 10 -8.79 13.25 -1.67
CA ILE A 10 -10.18 13.33 -2.09
C ILE A 10 -11.00 14.12 -1.05
N SER A 11 -11.71 15.15 -1.50
CA SER A 11 -12.49 15.99 -0.59
C SER A 11 -13.82 15.33 -0.21
N LEU A 12 -14.17 15.41 1.07
CA LEU A 12 -15.51 15.07 1.58
C LEU A 12 -16.40 16.30 1.42
N LYS A 13 -17.38 16.25 0.52
CA LYS A 13 -18.30 17.34 0.22
C LYS A 13 -19.49 17.38 1.18
N HIS A 14 -20.05 16.21 1.48
CA HIS A 14 -21.20 16.09 2.36
C HIS A 14 -21.22 14.70 3.02
N CYS A 15 -21.91 14.58 4.16
CA CYS A 15 -22.19 13.28 4.76
C CYS A 15 -23.55 13.29 5.46
N PHE A 16 -24.31 12.23 5.29
CA PHE A 16 -25.65 12.11 5.84
C PHE A 16 -25.98 10.66 6.17
N PHE A 17 -26.94 10.46 7.07
CA PHE A 17 -27.42 9.12 7.43
C PHE A 17 -28.67 8.78 6.63
N SER A 18 -28.82 7.52 6.26
CA SER A 18 -30.05 6.97 5.67
C SER A 18 -30.39 5.64 6.33
N THR A 19 -31.67 5.38 6.53
CA THR A 19 -32.15 4.11 7.07
C THR A 19 -32.82 3.31 5.96
N THR A 20 -32.53 2.02 5.87
CA THR A 20 -33.21 1.14 4.90
C THR A 20 -34.58 0.72 5.41
N ASN A 21 -35.36 0.07 4.53
CA ASN A 21 -36.65 -0.53 4.90
C ASN A 21 -36.54 -1.67 5.96
N ARG A 22 -35.30 -2.08 6.32
CA ARG A 22 -35.02 -3.10 7.34
C ARG A 22 -34.47 -2.48 8.64
N ASP A 23 -34.65 -1.18 8.83
CA ASP A 23 -34.11 -0.42 9.97
C ASP A 23 -32.57 -0.46 10.10
N GLU A 24 -31.86 -0.72 8.99
CA GLU A 24 -30.40 -0.67 8.95
C GLU A 24 -29.94 0.77 8.68
N LEU A 25 -29.08 1.29 9.56
CA LEU A 25 -28.53 2.64 9.47
C LEU A 25 -27.24 2.66 8.63
N PHE A 26 -27.21 3.49 7.59
CA PHE A 26 -26.04 3.70 6.74
C PHE A 26 -25.52 5.13 6.87
N LEU A 27 -24.19 5.27 6.93
CA LEU A 27 -23.51 6.55 6.76
C LEU A 27 -23.11 6.72 5.29
N ASN A 28 -23.67 7.74 4.63
CA ASN A 28 -23.37 8.09 3.24
C ASN A 28 -22.32 9.19 3.20
N LEU A 29 -21.26 8.97 2.42
CA LEU A 29 -20.17 9.92 2.23
C LEU A 29 -20.19 10.42 0.78
N VAL A 30 -20.49 11.70 0.60
CA VAL A 30 -20.46 12.36 -0.71
C VAL A 30 -19.07 12.96 -0.91
N MET A 31 -18.32 12.45 -1.87
CA MET A 31 -16.93 12.83 -2.12
C MET A 31 -16.76 13.46 -3.51
N GLU A 32 -15.62 14.12 -3.74
CA GLU A 32 -15.14 14.42 -5.08
C GLU A 32 -15.11 13.16 -5.96
N PHE A 33 -15.47 13.29 -7.24
CA PHE A 33 -15.44 12.18 -8.19
C PHE A 33 -14.13 12.18 -8.96
N VAL A 34 -13.40 11.06 -8.92
CA VAL A 34 -12.17 10.85 -9.70
C VAL A 34 -12.41 9.67 -10.66
N PRO A 35 -12.35 9.88 -11.99
CA PRO A 35 -12.84 8.91 -12.97
C PRO A 35 -11.95 7.67 -13.15
N LYS A 36 -10.66 7.79 -12.84
CA LYS A 36 -9.66 6.72 -13.04
C LYS A 36 -8.87 6.49 -11.76
N SER A 37 -8.52 5.23 -11.52
CA SER A 37 -7.54 4.82 -10.51
C SER A 37 -6.23 4.41 -11.18
N LEU A 38 -5.12 4.50 -10.45
CA LEU A 38 -3.82 4.01 -10.92
C LEU A 38 -3.89 2.54 -11.35
N TYR A 39 -4.64 1.71 -10.64
CA TYR A 39 -4.89 0.31 -10.99
C TYR A 39 -5.51 0.15 -12.39
N ARG A 40 -6.52 0.96 -12.73
CA ARG A 40 -7.14 0.92 -14.08
C ARG A 40 -6.16 1.36 -15.16
N VAL A 41 -5.33 2.37 -14.88
CA VAL A 41 -4.30 2.82 -15.82
C VAL A 41 -3.24 1.74 -16.02
N LEU A 42 -2.76 1.12 -14.95
CA LEU A 42 -1.80 0.02 -15.01
C LEU A 42 -2.33 -1.16 -15.84
N ASN A 43 -3.56 -1.61 -15.56
CA ASN A 43 -4.17 -2.71 -16.29
C ASN A 43 -4.35 -2.40 -17.78
N HIS A 44 -4.68 -1.16 -18.14
CA HIS A 44 -4.74 -0.77 -19.54
C HIS A 44 -3.40 -0.99 -20.27
N TYR A 45 -2.27 -0.60 -19.66
CA TYR A 45 -0.94 -0.86 -20.23
C TYR A 45 -0.59 -2.35 -20.27
N LYS A 46 -0.97 -3.08 -19.22
CA LYS A 46 -0.81 -4.54 -19.15
C LYS A 46 -1.56 -5.26 -20.26
N ASP A 47 -2.82 -4.90 -20.51
CA ASP A 47 -3.67 -5.48 -21.55
C ASP A 47 -3.11 -5.20 -22.96
N MET A 48 -2.52 -4.01 -23.16
CA MET A 48 -1.80 -3.65 -24.38
C MET A 48 -0.42 -4.30 -24.51
N LYS A 49 0.02 -5.08 -23.51
CA LYS A 49 1.36 -5.69 -23.43
C LYS A 49 2.49 -4.64 -23.56
N GLN A 50 2.25 -3.43 -23.06
CA GLN A 50 3.20 -2.33 -23.11
C GLN A 50 3.58 -1.90 -21.69
N ARG A 51 4.86 -1.59 -21.46
CA ARG A 51 5.26 -0.93 -20.20
C ARG A 51 4.72 0.48 -20.15
N MET A 52 4.32 0.93 -18.97
CA MET A 52 3.95 2.32 -18.75
C MET A 52 5.17 3.21 -19.11
N PRO A 53 5.01 4.21 -20.01
CA PRO A 53 6.06 5.18 -20.28
C PRO A 53 6.60 5.80 -19.00
N LEU A 54 7.93 5.91 -18.88
CA LEU A 54 8.58 6.43 -17.66
C LEU A 54 8.14 7.85 -17.31
N ILE A 55 7.70 8.65 -18.29
CA ILE A 55 7.12 9.97 -18.03
C ILE A 55 5.86 9.87 -17.19
N TYR A 56 4.97 8.90 -17.45
CA TYR A 56 3.76 8.70 -16.67
C TYR A 56 4.06 8.13 -15.29
N VAL A 57 5.02 7.21 -15.18
CA VAL A 57 5.47 6.72 -13.86
C VAL A 57 6.01 7.87 -13.02
N LYS A 58 6.87 8.73 -13.60
CA LYS A 58 7.38 9.93 -12.92
C LYS A 58 6.26 10.87 -12.51
N LEU A 59 5.30 11.14 -13.40
CA LEU A 59 4.16 11.99 -13.09
C LEU A 59 3.35 11.42 -11.91
N TYR A 60 3.00 10.14 -11.95
CA TYR A 60 2.26 9.50 -10.85
C TYR A 60 3.04 9.44 -9.54
N MET A 61 4.37 9.29 -9.58
CA MET A 61 5.22 9.42 -8.38
C MET A 61 5.12 10.79 -7.73
N TYR A 62 5.14 11.85 -8.53
CA TYR A 62 4.97 13.23 -8.05
C TYR A 62 3.51 13.59 -7.79
N GLN A 63 2.60 12.61 -7.78
CA GLN A 63 1.17 12.79 -7.61
C GLN A 63 0.53 13.68 -8.69
N VAL A 64 0.98 13.53 -9.94
CA VAL A 64 0.53 14.30 -11.11
C VAL A 64 -0.14 13.36 -12.10
N ASP A 65 -1.44 13.56 -12.37
CA ASP A 65 -2.15 12.88 -13.46
C ASP A 65 -1.81 13.54 -14.81
N PRO A 66 -1.63 12.82 -15.93
CA PRO A 66 -1.16 13.45 -17.17
C PRO A 66 -2.16 14.41 -17.84
N LEU A 67 -3.44 14.38 -17.46
CA LEU A 67 -4.48 15.26 -18.03
C LEU A 67 -4.84 16.40 -17.09
N SER A 68 -4.98 16.10 -15.80
CA SER A 68 -5.41 17.05 -14.76
C SER A 68 -4.27 17.52 -13.85
N HIS A 69 -3.09 16.94 -14.00
CA HIS A 69 -1.91 17.15 -13.17
C HIS A 69 -2.12 16.83 -11.67
N GLN A 70 -3.10 15.97 -11.33
CA GLN A 70 -3.42 15.62 -9.94
C GLN A 70 -3.66 14.11 -9.71
N VAL A 71 -2.94 13.54 -8.75
CA VAL A 71 -3.29 12.27 -8.08
C VAL A 71 -3.85 12.61 -6.70
N LYS A 72 -4.94 11.94 -6.34
CA LYS A 72 -5.61 12.12 -5.05
C LYS A 72 -5.69 10.80 -4.29
N VAL A 73 -5.24 10.81 -3.04
CA VAL A 73 -5.43 9.70 -2.11
C VAL A 73 -6.89 9.63 -1.70
N CYS A 74 -7.44 8.42 -1.68
CA CYS A 74 -8.81 8.15 -1.26
C CYS A 74 -8.86 6.90 -0.37
N ASP A 75 -10.08 6.56 0.07
CA ASP A 75 -10.37 5.40 0.91
C ASP A 75 -9.67 5.41 2.28
N PHE A 76 -10.17 6.26 3.17
CA PHE A 76 -9.71 6.36 4.56
C PHE A 76 -10.40 5.35 5.49
N GLY A 77 -11.05 4.30 4.97
CA GLY A 77 -11.81 3.32 5.78
C GLY A 77 -10.95 2.53 6.77
N SER A 78 -9.65 2.40 6.48
CA SER A 78 -8.65 1.74 7.34
C SER A 78 -7.73 2.72 8.06
N ALA A 79 -7.89 4.03 7.85
CA ALA A 79 -6.99 5.04 8.42
C ALA A 79 -7.20 5.18 9.94
N LYS A 80 -6.11 5.27 10.70
CA LYS A 80 -6.12 5.47 12.15
C LYS A 80 -5.01 6.45 12.53
N THR A 81 -5.29 7.33 13.50
CA THR A 81 -4.23 8.13 14.14
C THR A 81 -3.45 7.22 15.07
N LEU A 82 -2.16 7.04 14.80
CA LEU A 82 -1.29 6.23 15.64
C LEU A 82 -0.82 7.04 16.84
N VAL A 83 -0.98 6.45 18.03
CA VAL A 83 -0.49 7.01 19.29
C VAL A 83 0.58 6.09 19.83
N LYS A 84 1.74 6.65 20.20
CA LYS A 84 2.87 5.87 20.70
C LYS A 84 2.48 5.12 21.99
N GLY A 85 2.77 3.83 22.05
CA GLY A 85 2.41 2.95 23.17
C GLY A 85 1.00 2.35 23.09
N GLU A 86 0.19 2.73 22.10
CA GLU A 86 -1.09 2.07 21.84
C GLU A 86 -0.95 0.94 20.83
N ALA A 87 -1.50 -0.22 21.17
CA ALA A 87 -1.55 -1.37 20.27
C ALA A 87 -2.51 -1.15 19.10
N ASN A 88 -2.14 -1.70 17.94
CA ASN A 88 -2.90 -1.63 16.69
C ASN A 88 -3.03 -3.01 16.06
N ILE A 89 -4.03 -3.18 15.19
CA ILE A 89 -4.25 -4.43 14.46
C ILE A 89 -3.19 -4.57 13.36
N SER A 90 -2.40 -5.64 13.40
CA SER A 90 -1.34 -5.92 12.42
C SER A 90 -1.87 -6.44 11.08
N TYR A 91 -3.02 -7.14 11.09
CA TYR A 91 -3.68 -7.63 9.87
C TYR A 91 -4.45 -6.50 9.17
N ILE A 92 -3.69 -5.54 8.65
CA ILE A 92 -4.17 -4.37 7.91
C ILE A 92 -3.40 -4.26 6.58
N CYS A 93 -3.80 -3.34 5.71
CA CYS A 93 -3.26 -3.16 4.36
C CYS A 93 -3.54 -4.35 3.42
N SER A 94 -3.66 -4.06 2.12
CA SER A 94 -3.76 -5.08 1.07
C SER A 94 -2.44 -5.85 0.95
N ARG A 95 -2.53 -7.18 0.83
CA ARG A 95 -1.40 -8.11 1.02
C ARG A 95 -0.12 -7.74 0.27
N TYR A 96 -0.20 -7.43 -1.03
CA TYR A 96 0.98 -7.14 -1.87
C TYR A 96 1.74 -5.86 -1.47
N TYR A 97 1.07 -4.98 -0.74
CA TYR A 97 1.62 -3.69 -0.30
C TYR A 97 1.92 -3.69 1.21
N ARG A 98 1.71 -4.82 1.90
CA ARG A 98 1.85 -4.92 3.35
C ARG A 98 3.32 -4.89 3.75
N ALA A 99 3.65 -4.01 4.70
CA ALA A 99 4.97 -3.88 5.27
C ALA A 99 5.37 -5.14 6.07
N PRO A 100 6.67 -5.53 6.08
CA PRO A 100 7.11 -6.77 6.70
C PRO A 100 6.86 -6.79 8.21
N GLU A 101 6.95 -5.66 8.92
CA GLU A 101 6.60 -5.57 10.35
C GLU A 101 5.15 -5.98 10.65
N LEU A 102 4.21 -5.67 9.74
CA LEU A 102 2.82 -6.11 9.87
C LEU A 102 2.67 -7.61 9.65
N ILE A 103 3.47 -8.19 8.74
CA ILE A 103 3.53 -9.65 8.50
C ILE A 103 4.11 -10.36 9.73
N PHE A 104 5.11 -9.76 10.37
CA PHE A 104 5.65 -10.22 11.65
C PHE A 104 4.71 -9.98 12.84
N GLY A 105 3.55 -9.36 12.63
CA GLY A 105 2.54 -9.18 13.67
C GLY A 105 2.82 -8.02 14.63
N ALA A 106 3.63 -7.04 14.23
CA ALA A 106 3.87 -5.85 15.05
C ALA A 106 2.56 -5.10 15.33
N ILE A 107 2.34 -4.74 16.60
CA ILE A 107 1.17 -3.97 17.05
C ILE A 107 1.51 -2.50 17.33
N GLU A 108 2.80 -2.18 17.42
CA GLU A 108 3.34 -0.83 17.62
C GLU A 108 4.18 -0.41 16.39
N TYR A 109 3.53 -0.35 15.24
CA TYR A 109 4.12 0.17 14.00
C TYR A 109 3.91 1.68 13.87
N THR A 110 4.54 2.29 12.87
CA THR A 110 4.42 3.73 12.58
C THR A 110 3.85 3.97 11.18
N THR A 111 3.72 5.24 10.78
CA THR A 111 3.34 5.61 9.41
C THR A 111 4.36 5.18 8.35
N SER A 112 5.51 4.61 8.74
CA SER A 112 6.48 3.98 7.84
C SER A 112 5.88 2.86 6.98
N ILE A 113 4.82 2.19 7.47
CA ILE A 113 4.11 1.16 6.69
C ILE A 113 3.52 1.71 5.38
N ASP A 114 3.14 3.00 5.37
CA ASP A 114 2.59 3.66 4.18
C ASP A 114 3.69 3.98 3.18
N VAL A 115 4.91 4.29 3.68
CA VAL A 115 6.10 4.50 2.83
C VAL A 115 6.50 3.21 2.14
N TRP A 116 6.47 2.08 2.85
CA TRP A 116 6.66 0.75 2.25
C TRP A 116 5.62 0.48 1.16
N SER A 117 4.35 0.72 1.47
CA SER A 117 3.23 0.52 0.53
C SER A 117 3.40 1.37 -0.74
N ALA A 118 3.82 2.63 -0.59
CA ALA A 118 4.12 3.52 -1.72
C ALA A 118 5.30 3.01 -2.57
N GLY A 119 6.33 2.42 -1.95
CA GLY A 119 7.43 1.76 -2.64
C GLY A 119 6.97 0.56 -3.47
N CYS A 120 6.06 -0.26 -2.94
CA CYS A 120 5.46 -1.36 -3.69
C CYS A 120 4.65 -0.88 -4.90
N VAL A 121 3.85 0.18 -4.74
CA VAL A 121 3.09 0.80 -5.85
C VAL A 121 4.04 1.34 -6.92
N LEU A 122 5.12 2.03 -6.52
CA LEU A 122 6.13 2.53 -7.46
C LEU A 122 6.75 1.38 -8.27
N ALA A 123 7.20 0.33 -7.59
CA ALA A 123 7.77 -0.82 -8.26
C ALA A 123 6.77 -1.47 -9.21
N GLU A 124 5.51 -1.60 -8.81
CA GLU A 124 4.46 -2.12 -9.67
C GLU A 124 4.21 -1.27 -10.93
N LEU A 125 4.23 0.06 -10.80
CA LEU A 125 4.14 0.96 -11.96
C LEU A 125 5.32 0.80 -12.94
N LEU A 126 6.52 0.54 -12.41
CA LEU A 126 7.73 0.30 -13.22
C LEU A 126 7.73 -1.09 -13.89
N LEU A 127 7.26 -2.11 -13.16
CA LEU A 127 7.30 -3.52 -13.58
C LEU A 127 6.08 -3.93 -14.43
N GLY A 128 4.96 -3.22 -14.29
CA GLY A 128 3.67 -3.62 -14.89
C GLY A 128 2.94 -4.72 -14.12
N GLN A 129 3.47 -5.15 -12.97
CA GLN A 129 2.95 -6.23 -12.13
C GLN A 129 3.38 -6.02 -10.67
N PRO A 130 2.66 -6.57 -9.68
CA PRO A 130 3.02 -6.42 -8.26
C PRO A 130 4.45 -6.89 -7.97
N LEU A 131 5.19 -6.11 -7.17
CA LEU A 131 6.56 -6.45 -6.78
C LEU A 131 6.62 -7.71 -5.90
N PHE A 132 5.64 -7.89 -5.01
CA PHE A 132 5.59 -8.99 -4.05
C PHE A 132 4.23 -9.71 -4.09
N PRO A 133 4.00 -10.63 -5.04
CA PRO A 133 2.69 -11.27 -5.26
C PRO A 133 2.46 -12.52 -4.39
N GLY A 134 2.43 -12.40 -3.05
CA GLY A 134 2.26 -13.55 -2.15
C GLY A 134 0.81 -14.06 -2.03
N GLU A 135 0.61 -15.38 -1.95
CA GLU A 135 -0.73 -15.99 -1.78
C GLU A 135 -1.18 -16.09 -0.31
N SER A 136 -0.23 -16.13 0.62
CA SER A 136 -0.44 -16.10 2.07
C SER A 136 0.47 -15.08 2.75
N ALA A 137 0.36 -14.90 4.07
CA ALA A 137 1.29 -14.07 4.83
C ALA A 137 2.73 -14.60 4.77
N VAL A 138 2.89 -15.93 4.78
CA VAL A 138 4.18 -16.61 4.66
C VAL A 138 4.75 -16.41 3.26
N ASP A 139 3.94 -16.61 2.22
CA ASP A 139 4.40 -16.43 0.83
C ASP A 139 4.75 -14.97 0.56
N GLN A 140 4.00 -14.02 1.11
CA GLN A 140 4.32 -12.59 1.02
C GLN A 140 5.71 -12.29 1.57
N LEU A 141 6.06 -12.88 2.71
CA LEU A 141 7.40 -12.73 3.30
C LEU A 141 8.47 -13.40 2.42
N VAL A 142 8.17 -14.55 1.83
CA VAL A 142 9.07 -15.24 0.89
C VAL A 142 9.35 -14.36 -0.34
N GLU A 143 8.34 -13.72 -0.94
CA GLU A 143 8.53 -12.80 -2.07
C GLU A 143 9.39 -11.59 -1.70
N ILE A 144 9.22 -11.04 -0.50
CA ILE A 144 10.08 -9.95 0.01
C ILE A 144 11.53 -10.41 0.15
N ILE A 145 11.76 -11.59 0.74
CA ILE A 145 13.11 -12.14 0.97
C ILE A 145 13.84 -12.42 -0.35
N LYS A 146 13.13 -12.89 -1.40
CA LYS A 146 13.72 -13.12 -2.73
C LYS A 146 14.36 -11.85 -3.30
N VAL A 147 13.82 -10.67 -2.99
CA VAL A 147 14.33 -9.38 -3.46
C VAL A 147 15.32 -8.78 -2.48
N LEU A 148 14.94 -8.65 -1.21
CA LEU A 148 15.69 -7.89 -0.20
C LEU A 148 16.72 -8.70 0.59
N SER A 149 16.77 -10.01 0.42
CA SER A 149 17.48 -10.99 1.27
C SER A 149 16.75 -11.37 2.57
N THR A 150 17.28 -12.41 3.22
CA THR A 150 16.82 -12.84 4.54
C THR A 150 17.14 -11.77 5.57
N PRO A 151 16.16 -11.25 6.34
CA PRO A 151 16.41 -10.20 7.31
C PRO A 151 17.33 -10.71 8.43
N THR A 152 18.25 -9.85 8.84
CA THR A 152 19.11 -10.07 10.00
C THR A 152 18.30 -10.10 11.29
N ARG A 153 18.90 -10.63 12.35
CA ARG A 153 18.26 -10.65 13.68
C ARG A 153 17.91 -9.26 14.19
N GLU A 154 18.75 -8.27 13.87
CA GLU A 154 18.50 -6.88 14.27
C GLU A 154 17.33 -6.27 13.49
N GLU A 155 17.25 -6.49 12.18
CA GLU A 155 16.10 -6.03 11.38
C GLU A 155 14.78 -6.68 11.84
N ILE A 156 14.79 -7.97 12.15
CA ILE A 156 13.61 -8.65 12.72
C ILE A 156 13.22 -8.01 14.05
N ARG A 157 14.19 -7.71 14.91
CA ARG A 157 13.94 -7.03 16.19
C ARG A 157 13.38 -5.62 16.00
N CYS A 158 13.85 -4.87 15.00
CA CYS A 158 13.30 -3.56 14.64
C CYS A 158 11.86 -3.67 14.11
N MET A 159 11.54 -4.73 13.38
CA MET A 159 10.20 -4.97 12.83
C MET A 159 9.22 -5.43 13.91
N ASN A 160 9.59 -6.42 14.72
CA ASN A 160 8.80 -6.86 15.87
C ASN A 160 9.72 -7.45 16.95
N PRO A 161 9.94 -6.76 18.08
CA PRO A 161 10.82 -7.24 19.15
C PRO A 161 10.27 -8.48 19.87
N ASN A 162 8.97 -8.75 19.75
CA ASN A 162 8.31 -9.91 20.37
C ASN A 162 8.30 -11.14 19.47
N TYR A 163 8.85 -11.07 18.26
CA TYR A 163 8.88 -12.19 17.34
C TYR A 163 9.99 -13.18 17.73
N THR A 164 9.62 -14.41 18.08
CA THR A 164 10.52 -15.43 18.63
C THR A 164 10.81 -16.60 17.69
N GLU A 165 10.05 -16.74 16.61
CA GLU A 165 10.22 -17.84 15.65
C GLU A 165 11.29 -17.51 14.61
N PHE A 166 12.49 -18.12 14.72
CA PHE A 166 13.59 -17.86 13.78
C PHE A 166 13.96 -19.12 12.99
N LYS A 167 13.36 -19.33 11.82
CA LYS A 167 13.90 -20.24 10.80
C LYS A 167 13.55 -19.76 9.39
N PHE A 168 14.36 -18.85 8.85
CA PHE A 168 14.34 -18.52 7.43
C PHE A 168 15.53 -19.18 6.72
N PRO A 169 15.35 -19.69 5.50
CA PRO A 169 16.49 -20.04 4.65
C PRO A 169 17.34 -18.80 4.43
N GLN A 170 18.66 -18.98 4.31
CA GLN A 170 19.58 -17.88 4.02
C GLN A 170 19.59 -17.61 2.51
N ILE A 171 18.96 -16.52 2.10
CA ILE A 171 18.80 -16.10 0.71
C ILE A 171 19.50 -14.75 0.54
N LYS A 172 20.32 -14.62 -0.50
CA LYS A 172 20.98 -13.36 -0.85
C LYS A 172 20.05 -12.46 -1.64
N ALA A 173 20.22 -11.15 -1.48
CA ALA A 173 19.42 -10.14 -2.18
C ALA A 173 19.55 -10.29 -3.70
N CYS A 174 18.46 -10.05 -4.41
CA CYS A 174 18.48 -9.87 -5.85
C CYS A 174 18.90 -8.44 -6.16
N PRO A 175 19.94 -8.21 -6.99
CA PRO A 175 20.28 -6.85 -7.40
C PRO A 175 19.09 -6.15 -8.08
N TRP A 176 18.75 -4.94 -7.66
CA TRP A 176 17.56 -4.21 -8.17
C TRP A 176 17.52 -4.05 -9.69
N HIS A 177 18.67 -3.91 -10.35
CA HIS A 177 18.73 -3.84 -11.81
C HIS A 177 18.25 -5.12 -12.51
N LYS A 178 18.29 -6.28 -11.83
CA LYS A 178 17.74 -7.54 -12.33
C LYS A 178 16.25 -7.70 -12.04
N VAL A 179 15.75 -7.03 -11.00
CA VAL A 179 14.31 -6.99 -10.67
C VAL A 179 13.58 -6.13 -11.69
N CYS A 180 14.18 -5.01 -12.10
CA CYS A 180 13.60 -4.03 -13.02
C CYS A 180 13.90 -4.28 -14.52
N ALA A 181 14.62 -5.36 -14.86
CA ALA A 181 14.94 -5.74 -16.24
C ALA A 181 13.71 -6.30 -16.95
#